data_AF-A0A522BIQ6-F1
#
_entry.id   AF-A0A522BIQ6-F1
#
_cell.length_a   1.000
_cell.length_b   1.000
_cell.length_c   1.000
_cell.angle_alpha   90.00
_cell.angle_beta   90.00
_cell.angle_gamma   90.00
#
_symmetry.space_group_name_H-M   'P 1'
#
loop_
_entity.id
_entity.type
_entity.pdbx_description
1 polymer ?
#
loop_
_entity_poly.entity_id
_entity_poly.type
_entity_poly.pdbx_seq_one_letter_code
_entity_poly.pdbx_strand_id
1 'polypeptide(L)'
;MRIGRLAMVAKRAKKGFTLVELMIVVAILGVLAAIAVPLYTGYVEDARQSEATANLQVIRTLEEQYIADEGTYVAGSYTESSTTLQTALEGFQPGAATGLSYDYVVTVTAPPNPTFLAKATRKSDTSKWFSITEANVKVDQSGTGW
;
A
#
# COMPACT_ATOMS: atom_id res chain seq x y z
N MET A 1 -51.76 20.58 60.54
CA MET A 1 -51.59 21.57 59.44
C MET A 1 -50.20 21.38 58.87
N ARG A 2 -50.07 20.72 57.70
CA ARG A 2 -48.78 20.37 57.06
C ARG A 2 -48.45 21.41 55.99
N ILE A 3 -47.30 22.09 56.11
CA ILE A 3 -46.78 22.96 55.05
C ILE A 3 -45.55 22.26 54.47
N GLY A 4 -45.69 21.70 53.27
CA GLY A 4 -44.58 21.13 52.50
C GLY A 4 -43.88 22.23 51.69
N ARG A 5 -42.55 22.35 51.83
CA ARG A 5 -41.70 23.21 50.98
C ARG A 5 -41.75 22.72 49.54
N LEU A 6 -42.13 23.59 48.60
CA LEU A 6 -41.95 23.39 47.17
C LEU A 6 -40.47 23.64 46.81
N ALA A 7 -39.73 22.57 46.49
CA ALA A 7 -38.42 22.70 45.88
C ALA A 7 -38.59 23.14 44.42
N MET A 8 -38.17 24.36 44.08
CA MET A 8 -38.15 24.86 42.71
C MET A 8 -36.98 24.19 41.96
N VAL A 9 -37.29 23.19 41.14
CA VAL A 9 -36.32 22.58 40.23
C VAL A 9 -36.05 23.57 39.09
N ALA A 10 -34.84 24.13 39.03
CA ALA A 10 -34.42 24.98 37.92
C ALA A 10 -34.36 24.17 36.62
N LYS A 11 -35.24 24.49 35.66
CA LYS A 11 -35.26 23.88 34.32
C LYS A 11 -33.99 24.32 33.57
N ARG A 12 -33.00 23.44 33.45
CA ARG A 12 -31.83 23.69 32.60
C ARG A 12 -32.32 23.92 31.16
N ALA A 13 -32.07 25.11 30.61
CA ALA A 13 -32.36 25.41 29.21
C ALA A 13 -31.47 24.51 28.34
N LYS A 14 -32.08 23.53 27.66
CA LYS A 14 -31.38 22.74 26.64
C LYS A 14 -31.10 23.68 25.46
N LYS A 15 -29.87 24.16 25.34
CA LYS A 15 -29.39 24.83 24.12
C LYS A 15 -29.23 23.76 23.04
N GLY A 16 -30.07 23.78 22.02
CA GLY A 16 -29.91 22.98 20.81
C GLY A 16 -29.08 23.73 19.77
N PHE A 17 -28.42 23.01 18.87
CA PHE A 17 -27.80 23.59 17.68
C PHE A 17 -28.87 24.19 16.77
N THR A 18 -28.57 25.33 16.17
CA THR A 18 -29.43 25.90 15.13
C THR A 18 -29.21 25.19 13.79
N LEU A 19 -30.25 25.13 12.95
CA LEU A 19 -30.13 24.58 11.59
C LEU A 19 -29.11 25.37 10.75
N VAL A 20 -29.02 26.68 10.97
CA VAL A 20 -28.08 27.56 10.25
C VAL A 20 -26.62 27.23 10.62
N GLU A 21 -26.33 26.98 11.90
CA GLU A 21 -25.00 26.54 12.34
C GLU A 21 -24.59 25.24 11.66
N LEU A 22 -25.51 24.26 11.57
CA LEU A 22 -25.24 23.01 10.89
C LEU A 22 -25.01 23.21 9.39
N MET A 23 -25.79 24.07 8.73
CA MET A 23 -25.65 24.32 7.29
C MET A 23 -24.29 24.93 6.94
N ILE A 24 -23.80 25.89 7.73
CA ILE A 24 -22.48 26.49 7.50
C ILE A 24 -21.37 25.46 7.72
N VAL A 25 -21.48 24.61 8.75
CA VAL A 25 -20.50 23.55 9.02
C VAL A 25 -20.42 22.57 7.85
N VAL A 26 -21.57 22.11 7.35
CA VAL A 26 -21.61 21.19 6.20
C VAL A 26 -21.08 21.86 4.94
N ALA A 27 -21.35 23.15 4.73
CA ALA A 27 -20.80 23.90 3.59
C ALA A 27 -19.27 23.97 3.64
N ILE A 28 -18.67 24.28 4.80
CA ILE A 28 -17.22 24.32 4.98
C ILE A 28 -16.61 22.92 4.80
N LEU A 29 -17.22 21.89 5.42
CA LEU A 29 -16.79 20.50 5.26
C LEU A 29 -16.84 20.04 3.80
N GLY A 30 -17.84 20.48 3.03
CA GLY A 30 -17.94 20.19 1.60
C GLY A 30 -16.76 20.75 0.80
N VAL A 31 -16.35 22.00 1.06
CA VAL A 31 -15.20 22.62 0.40
C VAL A 31 -13.90 21.91 0.77
N LEU A 32 -13.70 21.59 2.06
CA LEU A 32 -12.52 20.86 2.51
C LEU A 32 -12.44 19.46 1.90
N ALA A 33 -13.55 18.72 1.85
CA ALA A 33 -13.60 17.38 1.28
C ALA A 33 -13.27 17.39 -0.22
N ALA A 34 -13.75 18.39 -0.97
CA ALA A 34 -13.48 18.50 -2.40
C ALA A 34 -11.97 18.60 -2.73
N ILE A 35 -11.19 19.25 -1.86
CA ILE A 35 -9.72 19.38 -2.02
C ILE A 35 -9.00 18.18 -1.39
N ALA A 36 -9.43 17.75 -0.20
CA ALA A 36 -8.72 16.74 0.59
C ALA A 36 -8.77 15.34 -0.04
N VAL A 37 -9.91 14.94 -0.62
CA VAL A 37 -10.08 13.59 -1.19
C VAL A 37 -9.09 13.30 -2.33
N PRO A 38 -9.01 14.10 -3.41
CA PRO A 38 -8.07 13.81 -4.50
C PRO A 38 -6.61 13.83 -4.02
N LEU A 39 -6.24 14.77 -3.14
CA LEU A 39 -4.89 14.83 -2.56
C LEU A 39 -4.55 13.56 -1.78
N TYR A 40 -5.43 13.14 -0.88
CA TYR A 40 -5.24 11.92 -0.08
C TYR A 40 -5.07 10.68 -0.96
N THR A 41 -5.86 10.54 -2.03
CA THR A 41 -5.73 9.39 -2.94
C THR A 41 -4.39 9.35 -3.67
N GLY A 42 -3.81 10.51 -4.01
CA GLY A 42 -2.47 10.60 -4.58
C GLY A 42 -1.40 10.13 -3.60
N TYR A 43 -1.42 10.64 -2.36
CA TYR A 43 -0.45 10.24 -1.33
C TYR A 43 -0.46 8.74 -1.04
N VAL A 44 -1.64 8.13 -0.97
CA VAL A 44 -1.74 6.68 -0.76
C VAL A 44 -1.19 5.90 -1.95
N GLU A 45 -1.39 6.40 -3.17
CA GLU A 45 -0.83 5.76 -4.37
C GLU A 45 0.69 5.86 -4.40
N ASP A 46 1.26 7.02 -4.09
CA ASP A 46 2.72 7.21 -4.02
C ASP A 46 3.35 6.31 -2.95
N ALA A 47 2.70 6.18 -1.79
CA ALA A 47 3.14 5.28 -0.73
C ALA A 47 3.17 3.81 -1.20
N ARG A 48 2.15 3.35 -1.93
CA ARG A 48 2.09 1.99 -2.51
C ARG A 48 3.18 1.76 -3.55
N GLN A 49 3.49 2.76 -4.37
CA GLN A 49 4.58 2.66 -5.35
C GLN A 49 5.95 2.60 -4.65
N SER A 50 6.14 3.41 -3.61
CA SER A 50 7.35 3.37 -2.77
C SER A 50 7.52 2.02 -2.08
N GLU A 51 6.44 1.41 -1.59
CA GLU A 51 6.46 0.07 -1.00
C GLU A 51 6.84 -1.00 -2.04
N ALA A 52 6.26 -0.94 -3.24
CA ALA A 52 6.54 -1.89 -4.31
C ALA A 52 8.01 -1.85 -4.75
N THR A 53 8.54 -0.65 -4.94
CA THR A 53 9.94 -0.45 -5.34
C THR A 53 10.92 -0.85 -4.24
N ALA A 54 10.58 -0.60 -2.96
CA ALA A 54 11.37 -1.09 -1.82
C ALA A 54 11.38 -2.63 -1.74
N ASN A 55 10.23 -3.28 -1.92
CA ASN A 55 10.13 -4.74 -1.94
C ASN A 55 10.93 -5.35 -3.10
N LEU A 56 10.98 -4.70 -4.27
CA LEU A 56 11.86 -5.11 -5.37
C LEU A 56 13.35 -5.01 -5.02
N GLN A 57 13.77 -4.00 -4.26
CA GLN A 57 15.16 -3.92 -3.75
C GLN A 57 15.47 -5.08 -2.81
N VAL A 58 14.54 -5.43 -1.91
CA VAL A 58 14.69 -6.58 -1.01
C VAL A 58 14.83 -7.88 -1.81
N ILE A 59 13.96 -8.11 -2.80
CA ILE A 59 14.07 -9.28 -3.70
C ILE A 59 15.45 -9.33 -4.35
N ARG A 60 15.92 -8.23 -4.94
CA ARG A 60 17.25 -8.18 -5.57
C ARG A 60 18.36 -8.58 -4.59
N THR A 61 18.37 -8.02 -3.38
CA THR A 61 19.38 -8.34 -2.37
C THR A 61 19.33 -9.81 -1.95
N LEU A 62 18.14 -10.41 -1.89
CA LEU A 62 17.98 -11.83 -1.57
C LEU A 62 18.39 -12.73 -2.73
N GLU A 63 18.10 -12.34 -3.97
CA GLU A 63 18.59 -13.03 -5.18
C GLU A 63 20.12 -12.98 -5.30
N GLU A 64 20.75 -11.85 -4.96
CA GLU A 64 22.22 -11.72 -4.89
C GLU A 64 22.85 -12.64 -3.84
N GLN A 65 22.17 -12.85 -2.71
CA GLN A 65 22.60 -13.82 -1.70
C GLN A 65 22.42 -15.24 -2.23
N TYR A 66 21.25 -15.54 -2.81
CA TYR A 66 20.91 -16.86 -3.31
C TYR A 66 21.87 -17.34 -4.40
N ILE A 67 22.25 -16.47 -5.36
CA ILE A 67 23.24 -16.84 -6.39
C ILE A 67 24.64 -17.05 -5.81
N ALA A 68 25.02 -16.34 -4.74
CA ALA A 68 26.31 -16.54 -4.09
C ALA A 68 26.40 -17.93 -3.43
N ASP A 69 25.28 -18.46 -2.95
CA ASP A 69 25.20 -19.75 -2.27
C ASP A 69 24.98 -20.92 -3.26
N GLU A 70 24.05 -20.78 -4.21
CA GLU A 70 23.58 -21.86 -5.08
C GLU A 70 24.11 -21.78 -6.53
N GLY A 71 24.77 -20.68 -6.90
CA GLY A 71 25.30 -20.48 -8.27
C GLY A 71 24.24 -20.22 -9.34
N THR A 72 22.97 -20.03 -8.96
CA THR A 72 21.86 -19.63 -9.83
C THR A 72 20.90 -18.72 -9.06
N TYR A 73 20.00 -18.03 -9.76
CA TYR A 73 18.85 -17.34 -9.14
C TYR A 73 17.67 -18.28 -8.94
N VAL A 74 16.68 -17.84 -8.15
CA VAL A 74 15.44 -18.60 -7.92
C VAL A 74 14.21 -17.91 -8.52
N ALA A 75 13.31 -18.69 -9.11
CA ALA A 75 12.06 -18.16 -9.65
C ALA A 75 10.93 -18.36 -8.63
N GLY A 76 9.95 -17.46 -8.65
CA GLY A 76 8.81 -17.57 -7.74
C GLY A 76 7.79 -16.48 -7.97
N SER A 77 6.64 -16.65 -7.33
CA SER A 77 5.60 -15.63 -7.30
C SER A 77 5.10 -15.39 -5.88
N TYR A 78 4.74 -14.14 -5.60
CA TYR A 78 4.08 -13.68 -4.40
C TYR A 78 2.81 -12.93 -4.81
N THR A 79 1.71 -13.67 -4.85
CA THR A 79 0.35 -13.24 -5.19
C THR A 79 -0.62 -13.86 -4.19
N GLU A 80 -1.90 -13.48 -4.26
CA GLU A 80 -2.94 -14.08 -3.39
C GLU A 80 -3.10 -15.60 -3.59
N SER A 81 -2.75 -16.10 -4.78
CA SER A 81 -2.90 -17.51 -5.16
C SER A 81 -1.59 -18.29 -5.07
N SER A 82 -0.46 -17.64 -4.82
CA SER A 82 0.86 -18.28 -4.80
C SER A 82 1.85 -17.48 -3.98
N THR A 83 2.45 -18.09 -2.96
CA THR A 83 3.49 -17.47 -2.11
C THR A 83 4.84 -18.15 -2.26
N THR A 84 5.08 -18.85 -3.38
CA THR A 84 6.30 -19.64 -3.61
C THR A 84 7.58 -18.81 -3.49
N LEU A 85 7.52 -17.52 -3.82
CA LEU A 85 8.66 -16.61 -3.68
C LEU A 85 9.12 -16.45 -2.22
N GLN A 86 8.21 -16.52 -1.24
CA GLN A 86 8.53 -16.41 0.19
C GLN A 86 9.22 -17.68 0.73
N THR A 87 8.92 -18.84 0.14
CA THR A 87 9.64 -20.09 0.45
C THR A 87 11.01 -20.11 -0.23
N ALA A 88 11.10 -19.58 -1.45
CA ALA A 88 12.34 -19.51 -2.21
C ALA A 88 13.34 -18.47 -1.65
N LEU A 89 12.82 -17.32 -1.21
CA LEU A 89 13.58 -16.21 -0.62
C LEU A 89 13.02 -15.96 0.79
N GLU A 90 13.53 -16.69 1.79
CA GLU A 90 12.97 -16.70 3.15
C GLU A 90 12.88 -15.31 3.82
N GLY A 91 13.80 -14.40 3.46
CA GLY A 91 13.81 -13.01 3.94
C GLY A 91 12.74 -12.11 3.31
N PHE A 92 12.04 -12.54 2.27
CA PHE A 92 11.05 -11.73 1.57
C PHE A 92 9.70 -11.79 2.29
N GLN A 93 9.44 -10.77 3.12
CA GLN A 93 8.26 -10.68 3.99
C GLN A 93 7.49 -9.36 3.76
N PRO A 94 6.86 -9.16 2.59
CA PRO A 94 6.21 -7.89 2.26
C PRO A 94 4.92 -7.61 3.06
N GLY A 95 4.39 -8.60 3.78
CA GLY A 95 3.08 -8.55 4.44
C GLY A 95 2.10 -9.54 3.82
N ALA A 96 0.87 -9.61 4.32
CA ALA A 96 -0.13 -10.56 3.82
C ALA A 96 -0.47 -10.28 2.36
N ALA A 97 -0.37 -11.29 1.50
CA ALA A 97 -0.59 -11.16 0.05
C ALA A 97 -1.90 -10.44 -0.30
N THR A 98 -3.01 -10.72 0.39
CA THR A 98 -4.32 -10.07 0.18
C THR A 98 -4.35 -8.56 0.50
N GLY A 99 -3.45 -8.09 1.38
CA GLY A 99 -3.34 -6.68 1.77
C GLY A 99 -2.44 -5.85 0.85
N LEU A 100 -1.64 -6.51 0.01
CA LEU A 100 -0.70 -5.83 -0.89
C LEU A 100 -1.41 -5.26 -2.11
N SER A 101 -0.92 -4.11 -2.58
CA SER A 101 -1.41 -3.47 -3.81
C SER A 101 -0.72 -4.00 -5.07
N TYR A 102 0.41 -4.69 -4.91
CA TYR A 102 1.24 -5.23 -5.99
C TYR A 102 1.46 -6.73 -5.79
N ASP A 103 1.46 -7.46 -6.90
CA ASP A 103 1.91 -8.84 -7.02
C ASP A 103 3.37 -8.87 -7.47
N TYR A 104 4.18 -9.77 -6.91
CA TYR A 104 5.60 -9.90 -7.24
C TYR A 104 5.87 -11.21 -7.96
N VAL A 105 6.60 -11.15 -9.06
CA VAL A 105 7.02 -12.35 -9.81
C VAL A 105 8.48 -12.22 -10.18
N VAL A 106 9.27 -13.25 -9.89
CA VAL A 106 10.65 -13.39 -10.33
C VAL A 106 10.72 -14.47 -11.40
N THR A 107 11.27 -14.11 -12.55
CA THR A 107 11.60 -15.04 -13.63
C THR A 107 13.11 -15.14 -13.78
N VAL A 108 13.62 -16.36 -13.95
CA VAL A 108 15.05 -16.64 -14.06
C VAL A 108 15.38 -17.27 -15.40
N THR A 109 16.51 -16.91 -15.99
CA THR A 109 17.08 -17.62 -17.15
C THR A 109 18.02 -18.74 -16.68
N ALA A 110 18.00 -19.87 -17.40
CA ALA A 110 18.79 -21.03 -17.03
C ALA A 110 20.31 -20.80 -17.24
N PRO A 111 21.18 -21.60 -16.58
CA PRO A 111 22.63 -21.57 -16.77
C PRO A 111 23.06 -21.73 -18.26
N PRO A 112 24.26 -21.29 -18.66
CA PRO A 112 25.43 -21.00 -17.82
C PRO A 112 25.51 -19.55 -17.30
N ASN A 113 24.71 -18.62 -17.81
CA ASN A 113 24.71 -17.22 -17.38
C ASN A 113 23.32 -16.86 -16.85
N PRO A 114 22.96 -17.30 -15.64
CA PRO A 114 21.64 -17.02 -15.09
C PRO A 114 21.46 -15.52 -14.88
N THR A 115 20.28 -15.03 -15.23
CA THR A 115 19.80 -13.67 -14.98
C THR A 115 18.43 -13.74 -14.35
N PHE A 116 18.00 -12.68 -13.67
CA PHE A 116 16.64 -12.61 -13.14
C PHE A 116 15.95 -11.30 -13.53
N LEU A 117 14.63 -11.37 -13.62
CA LEU A 117 13.77 -10.20 -13.69
C LEU A 117 12.72 -10.33 -12.61
N ALA A 118 12.79 -9.44 -11.62
CA ALA A 118 11.76 -9.29 -10.60
C ALA A 118 10.80 -8.19 -11.06
N LYS A 119 9.50 -8.49 -11.11
CA LYS A 119 8.45 -7.56 -11.52
C LYS A 119 7.38 -7.42 -10.45
N ALA A 120 7.12 -6.19 -10.03
CA ALA A 120 5.98 -5.82 -9.21
C ALA A 120 4.87 -5.30 -10.13
N THR A 121 3.73 -5.98 -10.19
CA THR A 121 2.57 -5.61 -11.03
C THR A 121 1.43 -5.14 -10.15
N ARG A 122 0.87 -3.96 -10.43
CA ARG A 122 -0.24 -3.43 -9.64
C ARG A 122 -1.49 -4.30 -9.85
N LYS A 123 -2.14 -4.73 -8.78
CA LYS A 123 -3.31 -5.62 -8.84
C LYS A 123 -4.53 -5.00 -9.49
N SER A 124 -4.79 -3.71 -9.20
CA SER A 124 -5.98 -3.02 -9.71
C SER A 124 -5.83 -2.52 -11.15
N ASP A 125 -4.60 -2.49 -11.69
CA ASP A 125 -4.28 -2.05 -13.04
C ASP A 125 -2.95 -2.65 -13.48
N THR A 126 -3.00 -3.74 -14.22
CA THR A 126 -1.81 -4.49 -14.65
C THR A 126 -0.91 -3.73 -15.64
N SER A 127 -1.38 -2.59 -16.16
CA SER A 127 -0.59 -1.69 -16.99
C SER A 127 0.48 -0.94 -16.20
N LYS A 128 0.34 -0.88 -14.87
CA LYS A 128 1.30 -0.22 -13.97
C LYS A 128 2.19 -1.26 -13.31
N TRP A 129 3.49 -1.15 -13.54
CA TRP A 129 4.44 -2.12 -13.03
C TRP A 129 5.83 -1.50 -12.91
N PHE A 130 6.62 -2.09 -12.02
CA PHE A 130 8.03 -1.81 -11.86
C PHE A 130 8.80 -3.12 -11.99
N SER A 131 10.00 -3.07 -12.54
CA SER A 131 10.92 -4.20 -12.57
C SER A 131 12.33 -3.80 -12.16
N ILE A 132 13.07 -4.81 -11.71
CA ILE A 132 14.49 -4.73 -11.43
C ILE A 132 15.16 -6.03 -11.91
N THR A 133 16.37 -5.90 -12.48
CA THR A 133 17.19 -7.04 -12.91
C THR A 133 18.40 -7.25 -12.00
N GLU A 134 19.14 -8.33 -12.22
CA GLU A 134 20.40 -8.62 -11.52
C GLU A 134 21.42 -7.46 -11.65
N ALA A 135 21.49 -6.86 -12.83
CA ALA A 135 22.35 -5.72 -13.13
C ALA A 135 21.85 -4.39 -12.53
N ASN A 136 20.84 -4.42 -11.64
CA ASN A 136 20.20 -3.24 -11.04
C ASN A 136 19.58 -2.30 -12.10
N VAL A 137 19.19 -2.85 -13.25
CA VAL A 137 18.45 -2.07 -14.25
C VAL A 137 17.01 -1.99 -13.79
N LYS A 138 16.59 -0.76 -13.49
CA LYS A 138 15.25 -0.42 -13.01
C LYS A 138 14.43 0.09 -14.17
N VAL A 139 13.25 -0.48 -14.38
CA VAL A 139 12.35 -0.06 -15.47
C VAL A 139 10.91 -0.02 -14.96
N ASP A 140 10.14 0.96 -15.41
CA ASP A 140 8.71 1.06 -15.19
C ASP A 140 7.90 0.78 -16.46
N GLN A 141 6.57 0.88 -16.39
CA GLN A 141 5.69 0.72 -17.56
C GLN A 141 6.01 1.61 -18.77
N SER A 142 6.72 2.73 -18.60
CA SER A 142 7.10 3.62 -19.70
C SER A 142 8.40 3.20 -20.40
N GLY A 143 9.09 2.17 -19.89
CA GLY A 143 10.42 1.79 -20.35
C GLY A 143 11.52 2.68 -19.78
N THR A 144 11.20 3.55 -18.83
CA THR A 144 12.15 4.49 -18.19
C THR A 144 12.53 3.98 -16.81
N GLY A 145 13.69 4.43 -16.31
CA GLY A 145 14.09 4.17 -14.92
C GLY A 145 13.21 4.89 -13.91
N TRP A 146 13.09 4.28 -12.74
CA TRP A 146 12.43 4.81 -11.55
C TRP A 146 13.42 4.95 -10.38
#